data_AF-A0A0G4IIS6-F1
#
_entry.id   AF-A0A0G4IIS6-F1
#
_cell.length_a   1.000
_cell.length_b   1.000
_cell.length_c   1.000
_cell.angle_alpha   90.00
_cell.angle_beta   90.00
_cell.angle_gamma   90.00
#
_symmetry.space_group_name_H-M   'P 1'
#
loop_
_entity.id
_entity.type
_entity.pdbx_description
1 polymer ?
#
loop_
_entity_poly.entity_id
_entity_poly.type
_entity_poly.pdbx_seq_one_letter_code
_entity_poly.pdbx_strand_id
1 'polypeptide(L)'
;MFKMKILLGFFQITTNLSSSLDVPWPPQYKIFLSYFTPFNFDLTGVTMIGCVFATSYYTTLISAVVTPIASVLGITLGYLLPRQVCAGRDRPARKRSRRRYWRMVLFLLFLFYPGTSSIILRQFVCVDVEGVSYMLSDMQTQCYTPTWYAWAKISPLFIALYPVGVPLFFIWAIWRVRHRLFEPGIKAQVGFLYDAFSPRMWWFDIVDTAHKLFLTSLLPFFGRSYNIPVGMGVTVLYTMVILAMNPYQRKGDDRLHLLVQIGIFLYMVAAYTFIANNSIDTLMDIVISVVLIAFTVLLMAFFFAQAALFLRKTLCPRLARPEKPEPVYVEQNVAAQFGASASVAALARKSRKKSKPLKMADKMSLAMARERQSVNPLYNQQVVHSVSPDEDVLQGDVDYGGKEVAPSARHAMSIQALNRNLAEANADAFTESVVSRRSLAPANDDDDDETETE
;
A
#
# COMPACT_ATOMS: atom_id res chain seq x y z
N MET A 1 -0.41 3.30 -9.51
CA MET A 1 0.20 2.03 -9.08
C MET A 1 -0.58 1.37 -7.94
N PHE A 2 -0.90 2.07 -6.85
CA PHE A 2 -1.59 1.47 -5.70
C PHE A 2 -3.01 0.97 -6.00
N LYS A 3 -3.84 1.78 -6.68
CA LYS A 3 -5.16 1.34 -7.17
C LYS A 3 -5.11 0.03 -7.98
N MET A 4 -4.06 -0.16 -8.77
CA MET A 4 -3.85 -1.38 -9.57
C MET A 4 -3.51 -2.58 -8.67
N LYS A 5 -2.74 -2.39 -7.58
CA LYS A 5 -2.50 -3.47 -6.59
C LYS A 5 -3.79 -3.93 -5.92
N ILE A 6 -4.67 -2.98 -5.56
CA ILE A 6 -5.94 -3.28 -4.90
C ILE A 6 -6.82 -4.10 -5.87
N LEU A 7 -6.95 -3.65 -7.12
CA LEU A 7 -7.71 -4.35 -8.15
C LEU A 7 -7.13 -5.73 -8.48
N LEU A 8 -5.81 -5.83 -8.63
CA LEU A 8 -5.11 -7.10 -8.83
C LEU A 8 -5.39 -8.06 -7.67
N GLY A 9 -5.32 -7.57 -6.43
CA GLY A 9 -5.65 -8.34 -5.23
C GLY A 9 -7.07 -8.89 -5.25
N PHE A 10 -8.05 -8.10 -5.69
CA PHE A 10 -9.44 -8.55 -5.86
C PHE A 10 -9.55 -9.73 -6.83
N PHE A 11 -8.92 -9.64 -8.00
CA PHE A 11 -8.94 -10.72 -8.99
C PHE A 11 -8.15 -11.94 -8.51
N GLN A 12 -7.00 -11.74 -7.86
CA GLN A 12 -6.25 -12.84 -7.26
C GLN A 12 -7.09 -13.58 -6.22
N ILE A 13 -7.85 -12.89 -5.37
CA ILE A 13 -8.72 -13.53 -4.37
C ILE A 13 -9.88 -14.26 -5.05
N THR A 14 -10.67 -13.58 -5.88
CA THR A 14 -11.90 -14.15 -6.47
C THR A 14 -11.62 -15.32 -7.43
N THR A 15 -10.59 -15.23 -8.28
CA THR A 15 -10.19 -16.33 -9.17
C THR A 15 -9.60 -17.52 -8.41
N ASN A 16 -8.85 -17.28 -7.31
CA ASN A 16 -8.38 -18.37 -6.45
C ASN A 16 -9.54 -19.04 -5.71
N LEU A 17 -10.47 -18.28 -5.12
CA LEU A 17 -11.60 -18.85 -4.39
C LEU A 17 -12.47 -19.73 -5.30
N SER A 18 -12.69 -19.31 -6.55
CA SER A 18 -13.43 -20.08 -7.55
C SER A 18 -12.87 -21.47 -7.80
N SER A 19 -11.54 -21.62 -7.69
CA SER A 19 -10.82 -22.87 -7.99
C SER A 19 -10.35 -23.64 -6.74
N SER A 20 -10.33 -23.02 -5.55
CA SER A 20 -9.88 -23.68 -4.32
C SER A 20 -11.02 -24.28 -3.51
N LEU A 21 -12.26 -23.91 -3.81
CA LEU A 21 -13.43 -24.26 -3.01
C LEU A 21 -14.44 -25.02 -3.84
N ASP A 22 -15.09 -25.99 -3.20
CA ASP A 22 -16.14 -26.82 -3.80
C ASP A 22 -17.49 -26.09 -3.81
N VAL A 23 -17.55 -25.00 -4.57
CA VAL A 23 -18.75 -24.19 -4.74
C VAL A 23 -19.32 -24.44 -6.15
N PRO A 24 -20.61 -24.80 -6.28
CA PRO A 24 -21.24 -25.00 -7.58
C PRO A 24 -21.56 -23.65 -8.25
N TRP A 25 -20.51 -22.93 -8.69
CA TRP A 25 -20.70 -21.63 -9.33
C TRP A 25 -21.49 -21.72 -10.65
N PRO A 26 -22.33 -20.73 -10.96
CA PRO A 26 -23.05 -20.65 -12.23
C PRO A 26 -22.11 -20.68 -13.43
N PRO A 27 -22.45 -21.41 -14.51
CA PRO A 27 -21.60 -21.53 -15.70
C PRO A 27 -21.24 -20.17 -16.32
N GLN A 28 -22.20 -19.24 -16.38
CA GLN A 28 -22.02 -17.90 -16.95
C GLN A 28 -20.96 -17.11 -16.16
N TYR A 29 -20.98 -17.25 -14.83
CA TYR A 29 -20.02 -16.59 -13.97
C TYR A 29 -18.62 -17.22 -14.05
N LYS A 30 -18.53 -18.56 -14.14
CA LYS A 30 -17.24 -19.24 -14.36
C LYS A 30 -16.58 -18.79 -15.66
N ILE A 31 -17.35 -18.68 -16.75
CA ILE A 31 -16.84 -18.16 -18.04
C ILE A 31 -16.34 -16.72 -17.87
N PHE A 32 -17.10 -15.87 -17.20
CA PHE A 32 -16.68 -14.49 -16.94
C PHE A 32 -15.37 -14.41 -16.13
N LEU A 33 -15.24 -15.19 -15.05
CA LEU A 33 -14.02 -15.25 -14.25
C LEU A 33 -12.82 -15.78 -15.04
N SER A 34 -13.05 -16.67 -16.02
CA SER A 34 -11.98 -17.27 -16.82
C SER A 34 -11.13 -16.22 -17.57
N TYR A 35 -11.74 -15.12 -18.01
CA TYR A 35 -11.03 -13.98 -18.62
C TYR A 35 -10.04 -13.30 -17.69
N PHE A 36 -10.23 -13.44 -16.37
CA PHE A 36 -9.37 -12.82 -15.35
C PHE A 36 -8.36 -13.79 -14.73
N THR A 37 -8.40 -15.09 -15.05
CA THR A 37 -7.41 -16.08 -14.63
C THR A 37 -5.96 -15.68 -14.92
N PRO A 38 -5.63 -15.03 -16.06
CA PRO A 38 -4.26 -14.55 -16.31
C PRO A 38 -3.75 -13.55 -15.28
N PHE A 39 -4.63 -12.78 -14.60
CA PHE A 39 -4.23 -11.87 -13.52
C PHE A 39 -3.80 -12.59 -12.24
N ASN A 40 -4.07 -13.90 -12.12
CA ASN A 40 -3.49 -14.77 -11.10
C ASN A 40 -2.06 -15.20 -11.45
N PHE A 41 -1.59 -14.90 -12.67
CA PHE A 41 -0.31 -15.34 -13.21
C PHE A 41 -0.14 -16.86 -13.24
N ASP A 42 -1.26 -17.59 -13.26
CA ASP A 42 -1.32 -19.00 -13.61
C ASP A 42 -1.22 -19.12 -15.14
N LEU A 43 0.01 -19.17 -15.65
CA LEU A 43 0.29 -19.32 -17.08
C LEU A 43 -0.10 -20.71 -17.62
N THR A 44 -0.37 -21.68 -16.74
CA THR A 44 -0.88 -23.00 -17.16
C THR A 44 -2.38 -23.03 -17.35
N GLY A 45 -3.10 -22.12 -16.69
CA GLY A 45 -4.53 -21.86 -16.92
C GLY A 45 -4.84 -21.14 -18.24
N VAL A 46 -3.86 -20.90 -19.12
CA VAL A 46 -4.13 -20.49 -20.50
C VAL A 46 -4.88 -21.63 -21.17
N THR A 47 -6.19 -21.47 -21.27
CA THR A 47 -7.20 -22.43 -21.72
C THR A 47 -6.92 -23.13 -23.06
N MET A 48 -5.91 -22.68 -23.82
CA MET A 48 -5.46 -23.33 -25.05
C MET A 48 -4.39 -24.41 -24.84
N ILE A 49 -3.58 -24.36 -23.76
CA ILE A 49 -2.47 -25.30 -23.56
C ILE A 49 -2.99 -26.60 -22.91
N GLY A 50 -3.84 -26.50 -21.89
CA GLY A 50 -4.43 -27.67 -21.21
C GLY A 50 -5.43 -28.46 -22.08
N CYS A 51 -5.96 -27.86 -23.14
CA CYS A 51 -6.85 -28.54 -24.08
C CYS A 51 -6.08 -29.31 -25.18
N VAL A 52 -4.82 -28.94 -25.44
CA VAL A 52 -3.93 -29.60 -26.42
C VAL A 52 -2.99 -30.59 -25.73
N PHE A 53 -2.62 -30.32 -24.47
CA PHE A 53 -1.77 -31.18 -23.66
C PHE A 53 -2.51 -31.54 -22.37
N ALA A 54 -2.71 -32.82 -22.11
CA ALA A 54 -3.18 -33.30 -20.81
C ALA A 54 -2.14 -32.96 -19.74
N THR A 55 -2.27 -31.80 -19.11
CA THR A 55 -1.38 -31.33 -18.05
C THR A 55 -1.89 -31.84 -16.70
N SER A 56 -1.14 -32.74 -16.06
CA SER A 56 -1.42 -33.16 -14.68
C SER A 56 -1.24 -31.98 -13.72
N TYR A 57 -1.91 -32.02 -12.56
CA TYR A 57 -1.71 -31.04 -11.49
C TYR A 57 -0.24 -30.77 -11.16
N TYR A 58 0.61 -31.81 -11.15
CA TYR A 58 2.03 -31.68 -10.84
C TYR A 58 2.79 -30.82 -11.86
N THR A 59 2.38 -30.81 -13.13
CA THR A 59 2.99 -29.92 -14.13
C THR A 59 2.63 -28.46 -13.86
N THR A 60 1.39 -28.18 -13.47
CA THR A 60 0.96 -26.86 -12.97
C THR A 60 1.75 -26.45 -11.74
N LEU A 61 1.91 -27.34 -10.75
CA LEU A 61 2.71 -27.09 -9.56
C LEU A 61 4.16 -26.69 -9.89
N ILE A 62 4.86 -27.48 -10.73
CA ILE A 62 6.23 -27.18 -11.15
C ILE A 62 6.28 -25.84 -11.89
N SER A 63 5.35 -25.61 -12.83
CA SER A 63 5.32 -24.37 -13.61
C SER A 63 5.13 -23.13 -12.73
N ALA A 64 4.30 -23.23 -11.69
CA ALA A 64 4.04 -22.16 -10.74
C ALA A 64 5.27 -21.84 -9.89
N VAL A 65 6.07 -22.84 -9.54
CA VAL A 65 7.34 -22.67 -8.82
C VAL A 65 8.45 -22.13 -9.73
N VAL A 66 8.58 -22.65 -10.95
CA VAL A 66 9.66 -22.31 -11.88
C VAL A 66 9.47 -20.91 -12.48
N THR A 67 8.24 -20.52 -12.81
CA THR A 67 7.96 -19.22 -13.48
C THR A 67 8.50 -18.01 -12.72
N PRO A 68 8.28 -17.84 -11.40
CA PRO A 68 8.85 -16.73 -10.64
C PRO A 68 10.39 -16.77 -10.62
N ILE A 69 10.99 -17.95 -10.50
CA ILE A 69 12.44 -18.13 -10.48
C ILE A 69 13.04 -17.74 -11.84
N ALA A 70 12.48 -18.27 -12.93
CA ALA A 70 12.89 -17.95 -14.29
C ALA A 70 12.74 -16.45 -14.58
N SER A 71 11.65 -15.83 -14.11
CA SER A 71 11.42 -14.39 -14.25
C SER A 71 12.47 -13.56 -13.51
N VAL A 72 12.81 -13.94 -12.26
CA VAL A 72 13.87 -13.27 -11.49
C VAL A 72 15.25 -13.49 -12.10
N LEU A 73 15.54 -14.69 -12.61
CA LEU A 73 16.78 -14.99 -13.34
C LEU A 73 16.89 -14.15 -14.61
N GLY A 74 15.83 -14.05 -15.42
CA GLY A 74 15.79 -13.22 -16.61
C GLY A 74 16.03 -11.74 -16.31
N ILE A 75 15.41 -11.20 -15.26
CA ILE A 75 15.67 -9.83 -14.81
C ILE A 75 17.11 -9.66 -14.31
N THR A 76 17.65 -10.66 -13.62
CA THR A 76 19.03 -10.62 -13.12
C THR A 76 20.04 -10.66 -14.26
N LEU A 77 19.82 -11.50 -15.28
CA LEU A 77 20.61 -11.52 -16.50
C LEU A 77 20.51 -10.18 -17.25
N GLY A 78 19.31 -9.65 -17.44
CA GLY A 78 19.11 -8.33 -18.05
C GLY A 78 19.74 -7.18 -17.26
N TYR A 79 19.95 -7.35 -15.96
CA TYR A 79 20.67 -6.40 -15.10
C TYR A 79 22.21 -6.55 -15.19
N LEU A 80 22.71 -7.78 -15.37
CA LEU A 80 24.14 -8.09 -15.43
C LEU A 80 24.73 -7.90 -16.84
N LEU A 81 24.00 -8.27 -17.90
CA LEU A 81 24.47 -8.21 -19.29
C LEU A 81 24.91 -6.81 -19.73
N PRO A 82 24.12 -5.73 -19.51
CA PRO A 82 24.57 -4.38 -19.87
C PRO A 82 25.78 -3.91 -19.06
N ARG A 83 26.04 -4.50 -17.88
CA ARG A 83 27.21 -4.15 -17.06
C ARG A 83 28.49 -4.82 -17.53
N GLN A 84 28.39 -6.02 -18.08
CA GLN A 84 29.53 -6.73 -18.65
C GLN A 84 29.86 -6.21 -20.04
N VAL A 85 28.85 -5.82 -20.83
CA VAL A 85 29.02 -5.32 -22.21
C VAL A 85 29.32 -3.82 -22.25
N CYS A 86 28.58 -3.00 -21.52
CA CYS A 86 28.83 -1.56 -21.42
C CYS A 86 29.56 -1.27 -20.10
N ALA A 87 30.88 -1.49 -20.09
CA ALA A 87 31.74 -1.22 -18.95
C ALA A 87 31.98 0.29 -18.72
N GLY A 88 30.90 1.07 -18.56
CA GLY A 88 30.97 2.47 -18.17
C GLY A 88 31.13 2.60 -16.65
N ARG A 89 32.14 3.35 -16.19
CA ARG A 89 32.46 3.57 -14.75
C ARG A 89 31.52 4.57 -14.06
N ASP A 90 30.28 4.69 -14.50
CA ASP A 90 29.37 5.70 -13.97
C ASP A 90 28.65 5.22 -12.70
N ARG A 91 29.18 5.64 -11.54
CA ARG A 91 28.65 5.31 -10.21
C ARG A 91 27.16 5.66 -10.03
N PRO A 92 26.64 6.84 -10.45
CA PRO A 92 25.22 7.16 -10.39
C PRO A 92 24.34 6.26 -11.26
N ALA A 93 24.73 5.96 -12.51
CA ALA A 93 24.01 5.02 -13.37
C ALA A 93 23.88 3.63 -12.71
N ARG A 94 24.95 3.15 -12.06
CA ARG A 94 24.95 1.87 -11.33
C ARG A 94 23.95 1.84 -10.17
N LYS A 95 23.86 2.93 -9.40
CA LYS A 95 22.88 3.07 -8.29
C LYS A 95 21.45 3.09 -8.83
N ARG A 96 21.17 3.80 -9.92
CA ARG A 96 19.84 3.89 -10.56
C ARG A 96 19.39 2.53 -11.09
N SER A 97 20.26 1.81 -11.79
CA SER A 97 20.00 0.45 -12.28
C SER A 97 19.71 -0.52 -11.12
N ARG A 98 20.51 -0.48 -10.03
CA ARG A 98 20.25 -1.29 -8.83
C ARG A 98 18.88 -1.00 -8.20
N ARG A 99 18.46 0.27 -8.17
CA ARG A 99 17.14 0.66 -7.65
C ARG A 99 16.01 0.05 -8.48
N ARG A 100 16.11 0.14 -9.81
CA ARG A 100 15.14 -0.44 -10.75
C ARG A 100 15.06 -1.96 -10.63
N TYR A 101 16.21 -2.64 -10.57
CA TYR A 101 16.30 -4.09 -10.38
C TYR A 101 15.53 -4.55 -9.13
N TRP A 102 15.86 -4.01 -7.95
CA TRP A 102 15.19 -4.38 -6.71
C TRP A 102 13.69 -4.07 -6.73
N ARG A 103 13.30 -2.93 -7.29
CA ARG A 103 11.88 -2.58 -7.45
C ARG A 103 11.13 -3.60 -8.31
N MET A 104 11.73 -4.06 -9.40
CA MET A 104 11.13 -5.08 -10.27
C MET A 104 11.07 -6.45 -9.59
N VAL A 105 12.13 -6.87 -8.91
CA VAL A 105 12.16 -8.15 -8.17
C VAL A 105 11.09 -8.18 -7.08
N LEU A 106 10.98 -7.11 -6.28
CA LEU A 106 9.94 -7.00 -5.24
C LEU A 106 8.53 -7.00 -5.84
N PHE A 107 8.33 -6.31 -6.96
CA PHE A 107 7.06 -6.31 -7.68
C PHE A 107 6.69 -7.72 -8.18
N LEU A 108 7.61 -8.43 -8.81
CA LEU A 108 7.38 -9.78 -9.31
C LEU A 108 7.10 -10.77 -8.17
N LEU A 109 7.86 -10.72 -7.09
CA LEU A 109 7.60 -11.56 -5.91
C LEU A 109 6.19 -11.33 -5.38
N PHE A 110 5.75 -10.08 -5.27
CA PHE A 110 4.39 -9.73 -4.85
C PHE A 110 3.33 -10.24 -5.82
N LEU A 111 3.61 -10.18 -7.12
CA LEU A 111 2.70 -10.58 -8.18
C LEU A 111 2.44 -12.09 -8.20
N PHE A 112 3.51 -12.88 -8.12
CA PHE A 112 3.44 -14.34 -8.21
C PHE A 112 3.10 -15.01 -6.87
N TYR A 113 3.39 -14.35 -5.75
CA TYR A 113 3.25 -14.94 -4.42
C TYR A 113 1.85 -15.53 -4.13
N PRO A 114 0.73 -14.80 -4.32
CA PRO A 114 -0.59 -15.30 -3.94
C PRO A 114 -1.00 -16.54 -4.76
N GLY A 115 -0.74 -16.53 -6.07
CA GLY A 115 -1.06 -17.65 -6.96
C GLY A 115 -0.17 -18.87 -6.70
N THR A 116 1.14 -18.65 -6.59
CA THR A 116 2.10 -19.75 -6.33
C THR A 116 1.84 -20.40 -4.97
N SER A 117 1.58 -19.60 -3.93
CA SER A 117 1.29 -20.11 -2.58
C SER A 117 -0.01 -20.92 -2.54
N SER A 118 -1.04 -20.46 -3.26
CA SER A 118 -2.32 -21.15 -3.39
C SER A 118 -2.15 -22.51 -4.08
N ILE A 119 -1.44 -22.57 -5.21
CA ILE A 119 -1.17 -23.83 -5.92
C ILE A 119 -0.38 -24.79 -5.03
N ILE A 120 0.67 -24.34 -4.32
CA ILE A 120 1.44 -25.23 -3.43
C ILE A 120 0.57 -25.86 -2.33
N LEU A 121 -0.31 -25.07 -1.71
CA LEU A 121 -1.11 -25.52 -0.57
C LEU A 121 -2.33 -26.37 -0.99
N ARG A 122 -2.88 -26.15 -2.18
CA ARG A 122 -4.02 -26.93 -2.72
C ARG A 122 -3.72 -28.42 -2.91
N GLN A 123 -2.45 -28.81 -3.08
CA GLN A 123 -2.03 -30.22 -3.15
C GLN A 123 -2.54 -31.07 -1.98
N PHE A 124 -2.73 -30.44 -0.82
CA PHE A 124 -3.14 -31.08 0.43
C PHE A 124 -4.65 -31.03 0.68
N VAL A 125 -5.42 -30.41 -0.22
CA VAL A 125 -6.88 -30.29 -0.11
C VAL A 125 -7.50 -31.38 -0.96
N CYS A 126 -7.94 -32.45 -0.30
CA CYS A 126 -8.54 -33.62 -0.93
C CYS A 126 -10.03 -33.72 -0.57
N VAL A 127 -10.81 -34.28 -1.48
CA VAL A 127 -12.24 -34.58 -1.32
C VAL A 127 -12.47 -36.05 -1.63
N ASP A 128 -13.30 -36.70 -0.81
CA ASP A 128 -13.64 -38.11 -0.99
C ASP A 128 -14.81 -38.25 -1.96
N VAL A 129 -14.64 -39.13 -2.95
CA VAL A 129 -15.68 -39.50 -3.92
C VAL A 129 -15.74 -41.03 -3.95
N GLU A 130 -16.84 -41.58 -3.41
CA GLU A 130 -17.09 -43.03 -3.37
C GLU A 130 -15.95 -43.84 -2.72
N GLY A 131 -15.33 -43.31 -1.65
CA GLY A 131 -14.25 -43.97 -0.92
C GLY A 131 -12.85 -43.81 -1.56
N VAL A 132 -12.75 -43.02 -2.63
CA VAL A 132 -11.48 -42.63 -3.24
C VAL A 132 -11.28 -41.12 -3.10
N SER A 133 -10.17 -40.71 -2.51
CA SER A 133 -9.85 -39.30 -2.33
C SER A 133 -9.17 -38.72 -3.57
N TYR A 134 -9.73 -37.65 -4.12
CA TYR A 134 -9.18 -36.87 -5.22
C TYR A 134 -8.79 -35.47 -4.76
N MET A 135 -7.89 -34.82 -5.49
CA MET A 135 -7.55 -33.44 -5.19
C MET A 135 -8.68 -32.51 -5.61
N LEU A 136 -9.09 -31.60 -4.71
CA LEU A 136 -10.24 -30.72 -4.97
C LEU A 136 -10.04 -29.84 -6.21
N SER A 137 -8.81 -29.38 -6.45
CA SER A 137 -8.49 -28.54 -7.62
C SER A 137 -8.30 -29.32 -8.92
N ASP A 138 -8.10 -30.63 -8.86
CA ASP A 138 -7.95 -31.51 -10.02
C ASP A 138 -8.46 -32.93 -9.72
N MET A 139 -9.71 -33.18 -10.11
CA MET A 139 -10.39 -34.46 -9.89
C MET A 139 -9.82 -35.61 -10.74
N GLN A 140 -8.85 -35.36 -11.62
CA GLN A 140 -8.11 -36.43 -12.32
C GLN A 140 -6.98 -37.00 -11.46
N THR A 141 -6.53 -36.27 -10.43
CA THR A 141 -5.39 -36.65 -9.59
C THR A 141 -5.87 -37.22 -8.25
N GLN A 142 -5.58 -38.50 -8.01
CA GLN A 142 -5.87 -39.17 -6.74
C GLN A 142 -4.89 -38.79 -5.62
N CYS A 143 -5.42 -38.49 -4.45
CA CYS A 143 -4.67 -38.27 -3.22
C CYS A 143 -4.19 -39.59 -2.62
N TYR A 144 -3.17 -39.53 -1.75
CA TYR A 144 -2.62 -40.67 -1.00
C TYR A 144 -2.07 -41.83 -1.85
N THR A 145 -1.76 -41.56 -3.12
CA THR A 145 -1.03 -42.46 -4.01
C THR A 145 0.49 -42.34 -3.79
N PRO A 146 1.31 -43.31 -4.23
CA PRO A 146 2.78 -43.20 -4.13
C PRO A 146 3.35 -41.94 -4.80
N THR A 147 2.73 -41.50 -5.91
CA THR A 147 3.09 -40.25 -6.59
C THR A 147 2.73 -39.04 -5.73
N TRP A 148 1.53 -39.01 -5.12
CA TRP A 148 1.14 -37.96 -4.18
C TRP A 148 2.11 -37.85 -3.00
N TYR A 149 2.51 -38.97 -2.38
CA TYR A 149 3.50 -38.97 -1.30
C TYR A 149 4.89 -38.49 -1.75
N ALA A 150 5.30 -38.80 -2.99
CA ALA A 150 6.56 -38.30 -3.54
C ALA A 150 6.57 -36.77 -3.63
N TRP A 151 5.49 -36.18 -4.14
CA TRP A 151 5.31 -34.73 -4.22
C TRP A 151 5.12 -34.09 -2.85
N ALA A 152 4.34 -34.71 -1.96
CA ALA A 152 4.13 -34.24 -0.58
C ALA A 152 5.43 -34.14 0.22
N LYS A 153 6.45 -34.97 -0.07
CA LYS A 153 7.80 -34.86 0.54
C LYS A 153 8.59 -33.64 0.07
N ILE A 154 8.37 -33.18 -1.17
CA ILE A 154 9.05 -32.02 -1.75
C ILE A 154 8.33 -30.71 -1.35
N SER A 155 7.01 -30.75 -1.21
CA SER A 155 6.17 -29.59 -0.88
C SER A 155 6.62 -28.74 0.32
N PRO A 156 7.17 -29.27 1.44
CA PRO A 156 7.70 -28.46 2.55
C PRO A 156 8.74 -27.44 2.11
N LEU A 157 9.60 -27.78 1.13
CA LEU A 157 10.57 -26.85 0.57
C LEU A 157 9.87 -25.69 -0.16
N PHE A 158 8.83 -25.99 -0.95
CA PHE A 158 8.05 -24.98 -1.67
C PHE A 158 7.22 -24.11 -0.71
N ILE A 159 6.65 -24.70 0.35
CA ILE A 159 5.95 -23.96 1.41
C ILE A 159 6.89 -22.98 2.11
N ALA A 160 8.08 -23.45 2.48
CA ALA A 160 9.10 -22.62 3.12
C ALA A 160 9.55 -21.46 2.20
N LEU A 161 9.63 -21.70 0.89
CA LEU A 161 10.10 -20.70 -0.08
C LEU A 161 9.04 -19.63 -0.39
N TYR A 162 7.77 -20.01 -0.58
CA TYR A 162 6.73 -19.10 -1.08
C TYR A 162 5.74 -18.64 0.01
N PRO A 163 4.77 -19.45 0.49
CA PRO A 163 3.83 -19.06 1.54
C PRO A 163 4.49 -18.43 2.78
N VAL A 164 5.66 -18.93 3.19
CA VAL A 164 6.37 -18.46 4.39
C VAL A 164 7.52 -17.52 4.02
N GLY A 165 8.35 -17.90 3.06
CA GLY A 165 9.58 -17.19 2.72
C GLY A 165 9.36 -15.79 2.17
N VAL A 166 8.39 -15.60 1.27
CA VAL A 166 8.14 -14.28 0.65
C VAL A 166 7.62 -13.25 1.66
N PRO A 167 6.61 -13.54 2.52
CA PRO A 167 6.20 -12.61 3.56
C PRO A 167 7.32 -12.28 4.55
N LEU A 168 8.09 -13.28 5.00
CA LEU A 168 9.23 -13.05 5.89
C LEU A 168 10.31 -12.19 5.21
N PHE A 169 10.55 -12.40 3.92
CA PHE A 169 11.46 -11.58 3.13
C PHE A 169 10.98 -10.13 3.02
N PHE A 170 9.68 -9.89 2.79
CA PHE A 170 9.12 -8.53 2.78
C PHE A 170 9.22 -7.85 4.15
N ILE A 171 8.90 -8.56 5.23
CA ILE A 171 9.07 -8.07 6.61
C ILE A 171 10.52 -7.69 6.85
N TRP A 172 11.46 -8.59 6.55
CA TRP A 172 12.89 -8.36 6.71
C TRP A 172 13.37 -7.15 5.87
N ALA A 173 12.96 -7.08 4.61
CA ALA A 173 13.37 -6.02 3.67
C ALA A 173 12.94 -4.63 4.17
N ILE A 174 11.72 -4.52 4.70
CA ILE A 174 11.21 -3.26 5.26
C ILE A 174 11.85 -2.97 6.62
N TRP A 175 11.94 -3.97 7.51
CA TRP A 175 12.50 -3.80 8.86
C TRP A 175 13.94 -3.26 8.81
N ARG A 176 14.77 -3.80 7.93
CA ARG A 176 16.18 -3.39 7.74
C ARG A 176 16.35 -1.92 7.37
N VAL A 177 15.35 -1.33 6.73
CA VAL A 177 15.37 0.07 6.25
C VAL A 177 14.37 0.97 6.98
N ARG A 178 13.70 0.48 8.03
CA ARG A 178 12.57 1.16 8.68
C ARG A 178 12.87 2.58 9.17
N HIS A 179 14.11 2.82 9.61
CA HIS A 179 14.55 4.13 10.09
C HIS A 179 14.87 5.12 8.97
N ARG A 180 14.94 4.65 7.71
CA ARG A 180 15.35 5.38 6.52
C ARG A 180 14.30 5.31 5.40
N LEU A 181 13.04 5.00 5.74
CA LEU A 181 11.95 4.84 4.77
C LEU A 181 11.67 6.11 3.95
N PHE A 182 12.00 7.29 4.49
CA PHE A 182 11.79 8.56 3.78
C PHE A 182 12.93 8.93 2.83
N GLU A 183 14.06 8.21 2.86
CA GLU A 183 15.16 8.48 1.94
C GLU A 183 14.73 8.15 0.49
N PRO A 184 14.92 9.06 -0.47
CA PRO A 184 14.45 8.88 -1.85
C PRO A 184 15.08 7.66 -2.52
N GLY A 185 16.29 7.27 -2.09
CA GLY A 185 16.96 6.07 -2.58
C GLY A 185 16.35 4.75 -2.12
N ILE A 186 15.88 4.70 -0.87
CA ILE A 186 15.20 3.54 -0.29
C ILE A 186 13.77 3.47 -0.83
N LYS A 187 13.07 4.60 -0.87
CA LYS A 187 11.74 4.71 -1.47
C LYS A 187 11.70 4.23 -2.93
N ALA A 188 12.74 4.54 -3.73
CA ALA A 188 12.83 4.04 -5.10
C ALA A 188 13.02 2.51 -5.22
N GLN A 189 13.53 1.83 -4.17
CA GLN A 189 13.78 0.38 -4.13
C GLN A 189 12.62 -0.37 -3.50
N VAL A 190 12.30 -0.04 -2.25
CA VAL A 190 11.41 -0.78 -1.35
C VAL A 190 10.06 -0.07 -1.19
N GLY A 191 9.95 1.19 -1.63
CA GLY A 191 8.72 1.98 -1.53
C GLY A 191 7.52 1.33 -2.21
N PHE A 192 7.72 0.39 -3.14
CA PHE A 192 6.62 -0.43 -3.65
C PHE A 192 5.79 -1.07 -2.53
N LEU A 193 6.42 -1.52 -1.44
CA LEU A 193 5.74 -2.17 -0.32
C LEU A 193 5.03 -1.16 0.60
N TYR A 194 5.62 -0.02 0.93
CA TYR A 194 5.08 0.87 1.98
C TYR A 194 4.58 2.25 1.51
N ASP A 195 4.96 2.72 0.32
CA ASP A 195 4.72 4.10 -0.12
C ASP A 195 3.23 4.43 -0.38
N ALA A 196 2.38 3.41 -0.48
CA ALA A 196 0.94 3.56 -0.55
C ALA A 196 0.33 4.04 0.77
N PHE A 197 0.98 3.70 1.88
CA PHE A 197 0.43 3.77 3.23
C PHE A 197 0.96 4.96 3.98
N SER A 198 0.18 5.41 4.97
CA SER A 198 0.58 6.47 5.88
C SER A 198 1.89 6.11 6.59
N PRO A 199 2.76 7.07 6.94
CA PRO A 199 4.06 6.82 7.55
C PRO A 199 4.05 5.91 8.79
N ARG A 200 2.95 5.93 9.57
CA ARG A 200 2.74 5.09 10.76
C ARG A 200 2.36 3.64 10.43
N MET A 201 1.87 3.43 9.22
CA MET A 201 1.28 2.19 8.71
C MET A 201 2.19 1.50 7.68
N TRP A 202 3.50 1.69 7.78
CA TRP A 202 4.49 1.12 6.85
C TRP A 202 4.45 -0.41 6.75
N TRP A 203 3.91 -1.08 7.76
CA TRP A 203 3.76 -2.54 7.85
C TRP A 203 2.45 -3.06 7.24
N PHE A 204 1.53 -2.19 6.82
CA PHE A 204 0.18 -2.60 6.42
C PHE A 204 0.15 -3.51 5.19
N ASP A 205 1.08 -3.36 4.25
CA ASP A 205 1.22 -4.26 3.09
C ASP A 205 1.43 -5.73 3.51
N ILE A 206 2.05 -5.97 4.68
CA ILE A 206 2.23 -7.31 5.23
C ILE A 206 0.88 -7.88 5.70
N VAL A 207 0.04 -7.05 6.34
CA VAL A 207 -1.30 -7.48 6.76
C VAL A 207 -2.20 -7.72 5.55
N ASP A 208 -2.12 -6.86 4.53
CA ASP A 208 -2.82 -7.07 3.26
C ASP A 208 -2.39 -8.38 2.57
N THR A 209 -1.08 -8.66 2.58
CA THR A 209 -0.51 -9.90 2.04
C THR A 209 -0.94 -11.14 2.83
N ALA A 210 -1.00 -11.04 4.16
CA ALA A 210 -1.47 -12.12 5.02
C ALA A 210 -2.97 -12.41 4.85
N HIS A 211 -3.79 -11.36 4.74
CA HIS A 211 -5.22 -11.48 4.46
C HIS A 211 -5.47 -12.19 3.12
N LYS A 212 -4.75 -11.81 2.06
CA LYS A 212 -4.80 -12.48 0.75
C LYS A 212 -4.45 -13.97 0.88
N LEU A 213 -3.32 -14.30 1.50
CA LEU A 213 -2.89 -15.69 1.68
C LEU A 213 -3.94 -16.52 2.44
N PHE A 214 -4.53 -15.95 3.49
CA PHE A 214 -5.55 -16.63 4.26
C PHE A 214 -6.75 -16.99 3.37
N LEU A 215 -7.31 -16.01 2.66
CA LEU A 215 -8.48 -16.23 1.81
C LEU A 215 -8.19 -17.16 0.62
N THR A 216 -7.01 -17.07 0.00
CA THR A 216 -6.72 -17.89 -1.19
C THR A 216 -6.25 -19.29 -0.87
N SER A 217 -5.55 -19.49 0.25
CA SER A 217 -4.76 -20.72 0.48
C SER A 217 -5.10 -21.44 1.77
N LEU A 218 -5.45 -20.73 2.85
CA LEU A 218 -5.77 -21.36 4.13
C LEU A 218 -7.26 -21.70 4.27
N LEU A 219 -8.12 -20.94 3.59
CA LEU A 219 -9.57 -21.12 3.67
C LEU A 219 -10.08 -22.53 3.33
N PRO A 220 -9.56 -23.22 2.28
CA PRO A 220 -10.03 -24.56 1.93
C PRO A 220 -9.81 -25.61 3.02
N PHE A 221 -8.86 -25.39 3.94
CA PHE A 221 -8.57 -26.32 5.04
C PHE A 221 -9.66 -26.36 6.12
N PHE A 222 -10.57 -25.39 6.17
CA PHE A 222 -11.64 -25.33 7.17
C PHE A 222 -12.81 -26.29 6.91
N GLY A 223 -12.70 -27.20 5.94
CA GLY A 223 -13.76 -28.13 5.57
C GLY A 223 -14.93 -27.44 4.86
N ARG A 224 -15.73 -28.22 4.12
CA ARG A 224 -16.77 -27.68 3.23
C ARG A 224 -17.86 -26.87 3.95
N SER A 225 -18.16 -27.19 5.21
CA SER A 225 -19.21 -26.52 5.98
C SER A 225 -18.77 -25.19 6.59
N TYR A 226 -17.48 -25.01 6.90
CA TYR A 226 -16.98 -23.84 7.63
C TYR A 226 -16.08 -22.92 6.79
N ASN A 227 -15.56 -23.37 5.65
CA ASN A 227 -14.69 -22.57 4.80
C ASN A 227 -15.30 -21.21 4.41
N ILE A 228 -16.54 -21.15 3.90
CA ILE A 228 -17.18 -19.88 3.52
C ILE A 228 -17.52 -19.01 4.72
N PRO A 229 -18.18 -19.50 5.80
CA PRO A 229 -18.45 -18.70 7.00
C PRO A 229 -17.18 -18.10 7.63
N VAL A 230 -16.09 -18.88 7.73
CA VAL A 230 -14.80 -18.38 8.21
C VAL A 230 -14.26 -17.28 7.28
N GLY A 231 -14.38 -17.46 5.97
CA GLY A 231 -13.96 -16.48 4.97
C GLY A 231 -14.73 -15.18 5.06
N MET A 232 -16.04 -15.24 5.28
CA MET A 232 -16.88 -14.07 5.57
C MET A 232 -16.41 -13.36 6.83
N GLY A 233 -16.16 -14.10 7.93
CA GLY A 233 -15.67 -13.55 9.19
C GLY A 233 -14.33 -12.82 9.04
N VAL A 234 -13.37 -13.43 8.34
CA VAL A 234 -12.06 -12.81 8.06
C VAL A 234 -12.18 -11.58 7.16
N THR A 235 -13.07 -11.60 6.18
CA THR A 235 -13.33 -10.45 5.29
C THR A 235 -13.94 -9.27 6.06
N VAL A 236 -14.89 -9.54 6.96
CA VAL A 236 -15.48 -8.51 7.85
C VAL A 236 -14.44 -7.98 8.83
N LEU A 237 -13.65 -8.85 9.46
CA LEU A 237 -12.57 -8.44 10.37
C LEU A 237 -11.57 -7.52 9.65
N TYR A 238 -11.13 -7.90 8.45
CA TYR A 238 -10.20 -7.07 7.68
C TYR A 238 -10.82 -5.75 7.22
N THR A 239 -12.11 -5.76 6.89
CA THR A 239 -12.88 -4.53 6.61
C THR A 239 -12.88 -3.58 7.82
N MET A 240 -13.11 -4.11 9.02
CA MET A 240 -13.04 -3.33 10.27
C MET A 240 -11.64 -2.75 10.50
N VAL A 241 -10.59 -3.52 10.21
CA VAL A 241 -9.20 -3.03 10.28
C VAL A 241 -8.98 -1.86 9.33
N ILE A 242 -9.44 -1.94 8.07
CA ILE A 242 -9.31 -0.83 7.12
C ILE A 242 -10.06 0.42 7.61
N LEU A 243 -11.29 0.26 8.08
CA LEU A 243 -12.12 1.36 8.58
C LEU A 243 -11.52 2.04 9.83
N ALA A 244 -11.00 1.24 10.77
CA ALA A 244 -10.40 1.75 12.00
C ALA A 244 -9.06 2.46 11.75
N MET A 245 -8.26 1.95 10.81
CA MET A 245 -6.88 2.41 10.64
C MET A 245 -6.69 3.46 9.54
N ASN A 246 -7.58 3.53 8.53
CA ASN A 246 -7.43 4.37 7.33
C ASN A 246 -5.98 4.34 6.79
N PRO A 247 -5.50 3.16 6.37
CA PRO A 247 -4.08 2.90 6.20
C PRO A 247 -3.44 3.65 5.03
N TYR A 248 -4.19 4.01 3.98
CA TYR A 248 -3.62 4.66 2.80
C TYR A 248 -3.37 6.14 3.01
N GLN A 249 -2.41 6.71 2.28
CA GLN A 249 -2.18 8.16 2.30
C GLN A 249 -3.32 8.94 1.63
N ARG A 250 -3.98 8.32 0.64
CA ARG A 250 -5.06 8.93 -0.14
C ARG A 250 -6.38 8.30 0.26
N LYS A 251 -7.33 9.12 0.70
CA LYS A 251 -8.69 8.67 1.10
C LYS A 251 -9.42 7.94 -0.03
N GLY A 252 -9.13 8.29 -1.28
CA GLY A 252 -9.68 7.59 -2.45
C GLY A 252 -9.22 6.13 -2.56
N ASP A 253 -8.00 5.82 -2.11
CA ASP A 253 -7.46 4.46 -2.12
C ASP A 253 -8.04 3.63 -0.96
N ASP A 254 -8.27 4.24 0.22
CA ASP A 254 -9.04 3.60 1.32
C ASP A 254 -10.46 3.23 0.89
N ARG A 255 -11.18 4.16 0.26
CA ARG A 255 -12.54 3.94 -0.24
C ARG A 255 -12.59 2.85 -1.30
N LEU A 256 -11.59 2.81 -2.20
CA LEU A 256 -11.49 1.76 -3.22
C LEU A 256 -11.22 0.40 -2.57
N HIS A 257 -10.34 0.34 -1.56
CA HIS A 257 -10.08 -0.90 -0.84
C HIS A 257 -11.33 -1.40 -0.11
N LEU A 258 -12.08 -0.50 0.53
CA LEU A 258 -13.36 -0.82 1.17
C LEU A 258 -14.38 -1.37 0.16
N LEU A 259 -14.51 -0.73 -1.00
CA LEU A 259 -15.41 -1.20 -2.07
C LEU A 259 -15.03 -2.60 -2.55
N VAL A 260 -13.73 -2.86 -2.73
CA VAL A 260 -13.22 -4.19 -3.09
C VAL A 260 -13.55 -5.24 -2.01
N GLN A 261 -13.41 -4.89 -0.73
CA GLN A 261 -13.75 -5.80 0.37
C GLN A 261 -15.24 -6.10 0.46
N ILE A 262 -16.10 -5.10 0.21
CA ILE A 262 -17.55 -5.32 0.05
C ILE A 262 -17.82 -6.31 -1.10
N GLY A 263 -17.11 -6.16 -2.21
CA GLY A 263 -17.19 -7.09 -3.34
C GLY A 263 -16.82 -8.53 -2.99
N ILE A 264 -15.72 -8.72 -2.25
CA ILE A 264 -15.28 -10.05 -1.77
C ILE A 264 -16.32 -10.62 -0.80
N PHE A 265 -16.90 -9.80 0.07
CA PHE A 265 -17.97 -10.23 0.97
C PHE A 265 -19.21 -10.68 0.20
N LEU A 266 -19.68 -9.90 -0.79
CA LEU A 266 -20.80 -10.30 -1.65
C LEU A 266 -20.52 -11.58 -2.43
N TYR A 267 -19.29 -11.76 -2.90
CA TYR A 267 -18.83 -12.99 -3.53
C TYR A 267 -18.94 -14.19 -2.58
N MET A 268 -18.54 -14.04 -1.31
CA MET A 268 -18.67 -15.09 -0.30
C MET A 268 -20.13 -15.37 0.07
N VAL A 269 -20.99 -14.34 0.13
CA VAL A 269 -22.44 -14.52 0.34
C VAL A 269 -23.04 -15.34 -0.81
N ALA A 270 -22.68 -15.02 -2.06
CA ALA A 270 -23.09 -15.82 -3.20
C ALA A 270 -22.59 -17.27 -3.08
N ALA A 271 -21.31 -17.49 -2.77
CA ALA A 271 -20.76 -18.82 -2.53
C ALA A 271 -21.54 -19.60 -1.46
N TYR A 272 -21.87 -18.93 -0.34
CA TYR A 272 -22.64 -19.53 0.74
C TYR A 272 -24.05 -19.95 0.28
N THR A 273 -24.73 -19.11 -0.50
CA THR A 273 -26.05 -19.45 -1.06
C THR A 273 -26.01 -20.68 -1.96
N PHE A 274 -24.95 -20.83 -2.77
CA PHE A 274 -24.73 -22.00 -3.63
C PHE A 274 -24.42 -23.29 -2.85
N ILE A 275 -23.73 -23.19 -1.71
CA ILE A 275 -23.46 -24.36 -0.87
C ILE A 275 -24.67 -24.74 -0.02
N ALA A 276 -25.41 -23.76 0.50
CA ALA A 276 -26.51 -24.00 1.43
C ALA A 276 -27.77 -24.56 0.76
N ASN A 277 -27.96 -24.30 -0.53
CA ASN A 277 -29.16 -24.71 -1.26
C ASN A 277 -28.83 -25.80 -2.29
N ASN A 278 -29.39 -26.99 -2.09
CA ASN A 278 -29.17 -28.14 -2.99
C ASN A 278 -29.85 -27.99 -4.36
N SER A 279 -30.83 -27.09 -4.48
CA SER A 279 -31.54 -26.80 -5.72
C SER A 279 -31.86 -25.31 -5.75
N ILE A 280 -31.06 -24.54 -6.49
CA ILE A 280 -31.33 -23.12 -6.73
C ILE A 280 -32.11 -23.03 -8.05
N ASP A 281 -33.20 -22.28 -8.03
CA ASP A 281 -33.99 -22.00 -9.22
C ASP A 281 -33.12 -21.33 -10.28
N THR A 282 -33.28 -21.71 -11.54
CA THR A 282 -32.55 -21.14 -12.69
C THR A 282 -32.60 -19.61 -12.72
N LEU A 283 -33.71 -19.02 -12.26
CA LEU A 283 -33.85 -17.57 -12.15
C LEU A 283 -32.87 -16.98 -11.11
N MET A 284 -32.73 -17.59 -9.94
CA MET A 284 -31.83 -17.12 -8.88
C MET A 284 -30.37 -17.27 -9.29
N ASP A 285 -30.01 -18.34 -9.98
CA ASP A 285 -28.68 -18.53 -10.58
C ASP A 285 -28.31 -17.40 -11.54
N ILE A 286 -29.24 -17.02 -12.43
CA ILE A 286 -29.05 -15.91 -13.37
C ILE A 286 -28.94 -14.59 -12.62
N VAL A 287 -29.82 -14.33 -11.65
CA VAL A 287 -29.81 -13.08 -10.86
C VAL A 287 -28.48 -12.91 -10.13
N ILE A 288 -28.00 -13.94 -9.42
CA ILE A 288 -26.73 -13.88 -8.69
C ILE A 288 -25.57 -13.66 -9.66
N SER A 289 -25.56 -14.36 -10.80
CA SER A 289 -24.55 -14.16 -11.85
C SER A 289 -24.53 -12.72 -12.37
N VAL A 290 -25.69 -12.15 -12.69
CA VAL A 290 -25.83 -10.77 -13.17
C VAL A 290 -25.33 -9.78 -12.12
N VAL A 291 -25.68 -9.98 -10.84
CA VAL A 291 -25.23 -9.10 -9.74
C VAL A 291 -23.71 -9.14 -9.60
N LEU A 292 -23.09 -10.33 -9.58
CA LEU A 292 -21.64 -10.48 -9.45
C LEU A 292 -20.87 -9.90 -10.65
N ILE A 293 -21.37 -10.15 -11.87
CA ILE A 293 -20.79 -9.61 -13.10
C ILE A 293 -20.94 -8.08 -13.12
N ALA A 294 -22.14 -7.56 -12.86
CA ALA A 294 -22.39 -6.12 -12.84
C ALA A 294 -21.51 -5.43 -11.81
N PHE A 295 -21.39 -5.98 -10.60
CA PHE A 295 -20.49 -5.45 -9.57
C PHE A 295 -19.04 -5.40 -10.07
N THR A 296 -18.54 -6.49 -10.63
CA THR A 296 -17.15 -6.59 -11.13
C THR A 296 -16.90 -5.62 -12.29
N VAL A 297 -17.85 -5.49 -13.21
CA VAL A 297 -17.79 -4.56 -14.35
C VAL A 297 -17.81 -3.10 -13.87
N LEU A 298 -18.68 -2.76 -12.91
CA LEU A 298 -18.75 -1.41 -12.35
C LEU A 298 -17.46 -1.03 -11.61
N LEU A 299 -16.89 -1.96 -10.86
CA LEU A 299 -15.61 -1.78 -10.18
C LEU A 299 -14.48 -1.54 -11.17
N MET A 300 -14.47 -2.29 -12.28
CA MET A 300 -13.52 -2.13 -13.37
C MET A 300 -13.71 -0.79 -14.11
N ALA A 301 -14.94 -0.42 -14.42
CA ALA A 301 -15.28 0.86 -15.05
C ALA A 301 -14.85 2.04 -14.18
N PHE A 302 -15.08 1.97 -12.87
CA PHE A 302 -14.60 2.96 -11.91
C PHE A 302 -13.06 3.07 -11.94
N PHE A 303 -12.36 1.94 -11.95
CA PHE A 303 -10.90 1.92 -12.04
C PHE A 303 -10.39 2.55 -13.34
N PHE A 304 -10.93 2.16 -14.50
CA PHE A 304 -10.53 2.71 -15.79
C PHE A 304 -10.86 4.19 -15.92
N ALA A 305 -12.01 4.64 -15.42
CA ALA A 305 -12.34 6.06 -15.37
C ALA A 305 -11.30 6.85 -14.55
N GLN A 306 -10.93 6.33 -13.38
CA GLN A 306 -9.89 6.93 -12.53
C GLN A 306 -8.52 6.94 -13.21
N ALA A 307 -8.16 5.86 -13.91
CA ALA A 307 -6.92 5.78 -14.67
C ALA A 307 -6.92 6.78 -15.84
N ALA A 308 -8.00 6.84 -16.63
CA ALA A 308 -8.15 7.75 -17.76
C ALA A 308 -8.10 9.22 -17.32
N LEU A 309 -8.76 9.57 -16.21
CA LEU A 309 -8.68 10.91 -15.63
C LEU A 309 -7.25 11.26 -15.20
N PHE A 310 -6.52 10.30 -14.61
CA PHE A 310 -5.12 10.49 -14.24
C PHE A 310 -4.20 10.65 -15.46
N LEU A 311 -4.38 9.81 -16.49
CA LEU A 311 -3.68 9.91 -17.77
C LEU A 311 -3.96 11.24 -18.45
N ARG A 312 -5.22 11.70 -18.49
CA ARG A 312 -5.59 13.01 -19.04
C ARG A 312 -4.92 14.16 -18.29
N LYS A 313 -4.91 14.12 -16.94
CA LYS A 313 -4.20 15.11 -16.12
C LYS A 313 -2.68 15.12 -16.40
N THR A 314 -2.10 13.95 -16.68
CA THR A 314 -0.66 13.79 -16.93
C THR A 314 -0.27 14.22 -18.35
N LEU A 315 -1.07 13.86 -19.36
CA LEU A 315 -0.83 14.16 -20.77
C LEU A 315 -1.21 15.59 -21.16
N CYS A 316 -2.22 16.18 -20.50
CA CYS A 316 -2.67 17.55 -20.76
C CYS A 316 -2.56 18.42 -19.49
N PRO A 317 -1.33 18.75 -19.03
CA PRO A 317 -1.13 19.59 -17.87
C PRO A 317 -1.70 21.02 -18.07
N ARG A 318 -1.85 21.47 -19.32
CA ARG A 318 -2.37 22.80 -19.68
C ARG A 318 -3.84 23.06 -19.31
N LEU A 319 -4.65 22.01 -19.08
CA LEU A 319 -6.06 22.12 -18.67
C LEU A 319 -6.28 21.82 -17.18
N ALA A 320 -5.22 21.45 -16.44
CA ALA A 320 -5.33 21.19 -15.02
C ALA A 320 -5.41 22.54 -14.28
N ARG A 321 -6.60 22.90 -13.77
CA ARG A 321 -6.66 23.87 -12.67
C ARG A 321 -5.72 23.37 -11.56
N PRO A 322 -4.89 24.24 -10.95
CA PRO A 322 -4.08 23.84 -9.81
C PRO A 322 -5.00 23.44 -8.67
N GLU A 323 -5.29 22.14 -8.61
CA GLU A 323 -5.99 21.53 -7.50
C GLU A 323 -5.02 21.61 -6.32
N LYS A 324 -5.41 22.29 -5.25
CA LYS A 324 -4.60 22.36 -4.03
C LYS A 324 -4.22 20.92 -3.67
N PRO A 325 -2.93 20.59 -3.51
CA PRO A 325 -2.53 19.24 -3.16
C PRO A 325 -3.33 18.81 -1.92
N GLU A 326 -3.99 17.66 -2.02
CA GLU A 326 -4.70 17.07 -0.90
C GLU A 326 -3.71 17.01 0.27
N PRO A 327 -4.03 17.58 1.45
CA PRO A 327 -3.08 17.69 2.54
C PRO A 327 -2.61 16.30 2.93
N VAL A 328 -1.33 16.01 2.69
CA VAL A 328 -0.68 14.80 3.18
C VAL A 328 -0.53 14.98 4.69
N TYR A 329 -1.30 14.21 5.46
CA TYR A 329 -1.26 14.24 6.92
C TYR A 329 0.09 13.68 7.41
N VAL A 330 1.08 14.56 7.57
CA VAL A 330 2.32 14.25 8.27
C VAL A 330 2.08 14.56 9.75
N GLU A 331 1.73 13.55 10.53
CA GLU A 331 1.62 13.72 11.98
C GLU A 331 3.04 13.86 12.56
N GLN A 332 3.47 15.11 12.72
CA GLN A 332 4.73 15.46 13.37
C GLN A 332 4.60 15.09 14.86
N ASN A 333 5.33 14.08 15.32
CA ASN A 333 5.46 13.77 16.73
C ASN A 333 6.30 14.86 17.43
N VAL A 334 5.73 16.05 17.63
CA VAL A 334 6.39 17.19 18.31
C VAL A 334 6.73 16.86 19.76
N ALA A 335 6.10 15.84 20.35
CA ALA A 335 6.38 15.37 21.71
C ALA A 335 7.80 14.80 21.89
N ALA A 336 8.50 14.40 20.83
CA ALA A 336 9.86 13.85 20.94
C ALA A 336 10.97 14.91 20.85
N GLN A 337 10.65 16.16 20.45
CA GLN A 337 11.66 17.17 20.14
C GLN A 337 11.75 18.31 21.17
N PHE A 338 10.73 18.47 22.03
CA PHE A 338 10.78 19.35 23.18
C PHE A 338 10.76 18.50 24.45
N GLY A 339 11.94 18.25 25.03
CA GLY A 339 12.05 17.75 26.39
C GLY A 339 11.29 18.70 27.31
N ALA A 340 10.13 18.27 27.78
CA ALA A 340 9.27 19.07 28.65
C ALA A 340 9.99 19.27 29.99
N SER A 341 10.67 20.41 30.14
CA SER A 341 11.09 20.89 31.44
C SER A 341 9.85 21.24 32.27
N ALA A 342 9.88 20.86 33.55
CA ALA A 342 8.78 21.00 34.50
C ALA A 342 8.22 22.43 34.65
N SER A 343 8.92 23.44 34.14
CA SER A 343 8.52 24.85 34.19
C SER A 343 7.37 25.21 33.26
N VAL A 344 7.23 24.54 32.09
CA VAL A 344 6.15 24.83 31.13
C VAL A 344 4.79 24.32 31.64
N ALA A 345 4.79 23.18 32.34
CA ALA A 345 3.60 22.61 32.96
C ALA A 345 3.06 23.46 34.13
N ALA A 346 3.96 24.10 34.88
CA ALA A 346 3.60 25.04 35.96
C ALA A 346 2.96 26.32 35.42
N LEU A 347 3.47 26.87 34.31
CA LEU A 347 2.89 28.06 33.66
C LEU A 347 1.51 27.77 33.05
N ALA A 348 1.31 26.58 32.44
CA ALA A 348 0.01 26.17 31.92
C ALA A 348 -1.05 26.00 33.02
N ARG A 349 -0.68 25.55 34.23
CA ARG A 349 -1.59 25.47 35.38
C ARG A 349 -2.01 26.84 35.91
N LYS A 350 -1.12 27.83 35.91
CA LYS A 350 -1.42 29.20 36.38
C LYS A 350 -2.38 29.94 35.43
N SER A 351 -2.28 29.71 34.11
CA SER A 351 -3.19 30.30 33.12
C SER A 351 -4.60 29.69 33.12
N ARG A 352 -4.76 28.41 33.53
CA ARG A 352 -6.05 27.71 33.49
C ARG A 352 -7.03 28.14 34.59
N LYS A 353 -6.54 28.78 35.65
CA LYS A 353 -7.37 29.30 36.76
C LYS A 353 -8.05 30.65 36.47
N LYS A 354 -7.78 31.30 35.32
CA LYS A 354 -8.32 32.65 35.00
C LYS A 354 -9.17 32.77 33.74
N SER A 355 -9.48 31.69 33.02
CA SER A 355 -10.28 31.78 31.78
C SER A 355 -11.76 31.44 31.99
N LYS A 356 -12.66 32.38 31.69
CA LYS A 356 -14.12 32.16 31.61
C LYS A 356 -14.47 31.06 30.58
N PRO A 357 -15.58 30.31 30.76
CA PRO A 357 -15.95 29.24 29.83
C PRO A 357 -16.31 29.81 28.44
N LEU A 358 -15.67 29.29 27.40
CA LEU A 358 -15.93 29.63 25.98
C LEU A 358 -17.34 29.17 25.56
N LYS A 359 -18.05 30.04 24.83
CA LYS A 359 -19.37 29.74 24.24
C LYS A 359 -19.25 28.63 23.17
N MET A 360 -20.34 27.91 22.91
CA MET A 360 -20.35 26.71 22.05
C MET A 360 -19.87 26.99 20.60
N ALA A 361 -20.17 28.18 20.07
CA ALA A 361 -19.67 28.63 18.77
C ALA A 361 -18.13 28.78 18.74
N ASP A 362 -17.54 29.25 19.83
CA ASP A 362 -16.09 29.42 19.96
C ASP A 362 -15.37 28.09 20.17
N LYS A 363 -16.02 27.10 20.79
CA LYS A 363 -15.50 25.72 20.87
C LYS A 363 -15.48 25.05 19.49
N MET A 364 -16.50 25.33 18.67
CA MET A 364 -16.61 24.79 17.31
C MET A 364 -15.63 25.47 16.35
N SER A 365 -15.41 26.78 16.48
CA SER A 365 -14.39 27.49 15.72
C SER A 365 -12.97 27.10 16.16
N LEU A 366 -12.73 26.83 17.45
CA LEU A 366 -11.45 26.32 17.95
C LEU A 366 -11.20 24.85 17.54
N ALA A 367 -12.25 24.03 17.47
CA ALA A 367 -12.17 22.67 16.92
C ALA A 367 -11.87 22.70 15.41
N MET A 368 -12.53 23.58 14.65
CA MET A 368 -12.23 23.80 13.23
C MET A 368 -10.85 24.45 13.00
N ALA A 369 -10.37 25.27 13.94
CA ALA A 369 -9.02 25.85 13.89
C ALA A 369 -7.94 24.80 14.20
N ARG A 370 -8.20 23.86 15.14
CA ARG A 370 -7.34 22.69 15.38
C ARG A 370 -7.29 21.75 14.18
N GLU A 371 -8.42 21.59 13.47
CA GLU A 371 -8.48 20.80 12.24
C GLU A 371 -7.66 21.47 11.11
N ARG A 372 -7.65 22.81 11.03
CA ARG A 372 -6.82 23.60 10.11
C ARG A 372 -5.33 23.64 10.47
N GLN A 373 -4.96 23.55 11.75
CA GLN A 373 -3.55 23.54 12.20
C GLN A 373 -2.82 22.20 12.01
N SER A 374 -3.52 21.14 11.57
CA SER A 374 -2.88 19.89 11.13
C SER A 374 -2.18 19.99 9.77
N VAL A 375 -2.31 21.12 9.08
CA VAL A 375 -1.67 21.41 7.80
C VAL A 375 -0.46 22.31 8.05
N ASN A 376 0.73 21.73 8.13
CA ASN A 376 1.97 22.50 8.27
C ASN A 376 2.32 23.18 6.92
N PRO A 377 2.31 24.53 6.81
CA PRO A 377 2.60 25.22 5.56
C PRO A 377 4.07 25.11 5.10
N LEU A 378 5.00 24.70 5.98
CA LEU A 378 6.43 24.60 5.67
C LEU A 378 6.82 23.43 4.75
N TYR A 379 5.97 22.41 4.60
CA TYR A 379 6.26 21.31 3.66
C TYR A 379 6.06 21.73 2.20
N ASN A 380 5.07 22.59 1.91
CA ASN A 380 4.87 23.09 0.55
C ASN A 380 6.03 23.97 0.07
N GLN A 381 6.76 24.64 0.98
CA GLN A 381 7.91 25.45 0.59
C GLN A 381 9.16 24.60 0.31
N GLN A 382 9.34 23.46 0.99
CA GLN A 382 10.41 22.50 0.69
C GLN A 382 10.16 21.71 -0.60
N VAL A 383 8.91 21.39 -0.93
CA VAL A 383 8.58 20.73 -2.21
C VAL A 383 8.81 21.66 -3.40
N VAL A 384 8.52 22.96 -3.26
CA VAL A 384 8.81 23.97 -4.30
C VAL A 384 10.33 24.12 -4.53
N HIS A 385 11.16 23.97 -3.49
CA HIS A 385 12.62 23.95 -3.64
C HIS A 385 13.19 22.62 -4.19
N SER A 386 12.40 21.55 -4.25
CA SER A 386 12.85 20.24 -4.74
C SER A 386 12.58 19.97 -6.22
N VAL A 387 11.95 20.93 -6.93
CA VAL A 387 11.94 20.95 -8.39
C VAL A 387 13.24 21.60 -8.84
N SER A 388 14.32 20.80 -8.92
CA SER A 388 15.45 21.17 -9.77
C SER A 388 14.93 21.24 -11.21
N PRO A 389 15.37 22.21 -12.03
CA PRO A 389 15.10 22.15 -13.46
C PRO A 389 15.67 20.83 -14.00
N ASP A 390 14.90 20.13 -14.82
CA ASP A 390 15.38 19.02 -15.63
C ASP A 390 16.57 19.51 -16.49
N GLU A 391 17.79 19.11 -16.13
CA GLU A 391 18.91 19.02 -17.08
C GLU A 391 18.66 17.77 -17.92
N ASP A 392 18.10 17.94 -19.12
CA ASP A 392 18.23 17.01 -20.25
C ASP A 392 17.62 17.62 -21.53
N VAL A 393 18.18 18.73 -22.03
CA VAL A 393 18.15 19.07 -23.47
C VAL A 393 19.39 19.91 -23.81
N LEU A 394 20.41 19.31 -24.42
CA LEU A 394 21.19 19.84 -25.57
C LEU A 394 22.50 19.05 -25.73
N GLN A 395 22.52 18.13 -26.69
CA GLN A 395 23.73 17.84 -27.46
C GLN A 395 23.39 18.16 -28.92
N GLY A 396 23.91 19.28 -29.38
CA GLY A 396 23.79 19.78 -30.74
C GLY A 396 24.75 20.96 -30.86
N ASP A 397 25.94 20.68 -31.37
CA ASP A 397 26.99 21.65 -31.69
C ASP A 397 26.42 22.79 -32.56
N VAL A 398 26.75 24.06 -32.27
CA VAL A 398 27.12 25.12 -33.23
C VAL A 398 27.61 26.37 -32.45
N ASP A 399 28.89 26.68 -32.66
CA ASP A 399 29.55 27.97 -32.98
C ASP A 399 29.20 29.31 -32.26
N TYR A 400 30.27 30.08 -31.99
CA TYR A 400 30.31 31.35 -31.26
C TYR A 400 29.79 32.54 -32.08
N GLY A 401 28.92 33.37 -31.49
CA GLY A 401 28.56 34.68 -32.01
C GLY A 401 27.78 35.51 -30.99
N GLY A 402 28.37 36.61 -30.51
CA GLY A 402 27.85 37.40 -29.40
C GLY A 402 26.64 38.28 -29.71
N LYS A 403 25.89 38.61 -28.64
CA LYS A 403 25.40 39.95 -28.28
C LYS A 403 24.65 39.91 -26.94
N GLU A 404 24.95 40.88 -26.10
CA GLU A 404 24.41 41.13 -24.76
C GLU A 404 22.90 41.38 -24.75
N VAL A 405 22.20 40.84 -23.75
CA VAL A 405 21.02 41.48 -23.12
C VAL A 405 21.02 41.15 -21.61
N ALA A 406 21.07 42.19 -20.78
CA ALA A 406 21.15 42.12 -19.32
C ALA A 406 19.83 41.69 -18.63
N PRO A 407 19.87 41.04 -17.44
CA PRO A 407 18.67 40.74 -16.65
C PRO A 407 18.20 41.96 -15.84
N SER A 408 16.90 42.25 -15.90
CA SER A 408 16.21 43.32 -15.17
C SER A 408 16.38 43.25 -13.64
N ALA A 409 17.00 44.30 -13.08
CA ALA A 409 17.35 44.49 -11.67
C ALA A 409 16.15 44.68 -10.69
N ARG A 410 14.89 44.56 -11.14
CA ARG A 410 13.71 44.83 -10.28
C ARG A 410 13.26 43.65 -9.41
N HIS A 411 13.59 42.41 -9.76
CA HIS A 411 13.15 41.23 -8.98
C HIS A 411 14.14 40.80 -7.88
N ALA A 412 15.42 41.16 -8.00
CA ALA A 412 16.43 40.82 -6.99
C ALA A 412 16.31 41.70 -5.72
N MET A 413 15.91 42.96 -5.88
CA MET A 413 15.77 43.89 -4.74
C MET A 413 14.58 43.57 -3.82
N SER A 414 13.48 42.97 -4.31
CA SER A 414 12.31 42.69 -3.47
C SER A 414 12.52 41.49 -2.53
N ILE A 415 13.31 40.50 -2.94
CA ILE A 415 13.62 39.31 -2.14
C ILE A 415 14.62 39.64 -1.03
N GLN A 416 15.62 40.49 -1.31
CA GLN A 416 16.57 40.95 -0.29
C GLN A 416 15.91 41.86 0.76
N ALA A 417 14.97 42.72 0.36
CA ALA A 417 14.19 43.54 1.30
C ALA A 417 13.27 42.68 2.18
N LEU A 418 12.63 41.65 1.62
CA LEU A 418 11.77 40.74 2.38
C LEU A 418 12.55 39.91 3.40
N ASN A 419 13.76 39.45 3.04
CA ASN A 419 14.64 38.71 3.96
C ASN A 419 15.21 39.60 5.07
N ARG A 420 15.45 40.89 4.82
CA ARG A 420 15.90 41.85 5.84
C ARG A 420 14.79 42.15 6.85
N ASN A 421 13.55 42.36 6.39
CA ASN A 421 12.40 42.58 7.27
C ASN A 421 12.07 41.37 8.16
N LEU A 422 12.28 40.14 7.65
CA LEU A 422 12.13 38.91 8.43
C LEU A 422 13.24 38.69 9.47
N ALA A 423 14.45 39.20 9.20
CA ALA A 423 15.55 39.18 10.16
C ALA A 423 15.35 40.22 11.28
N GLU A 424 14.86 41.42 10.95
CA GLU A 424 14.54 42.49 11.90
C GLU A 424 13.37 42.08 12.82
N ALA A 425 12.30 41.50 12.28
CA ALA A 425 11.17 41.02 13.09
C ALA A 425 11.54 39.89 14.06
N ASN A 426 12.51 39.05 13.71
CA ASN A 426 13.02 38.00 14.60
C ASN A 426 13.99 38.54 15.67
N ALA A 427 14.71 39.63 15.37
CA ALA A 427 15.58 40.30 16.34
C ALA A 427 14.75 41.05 17.39
N ASP A 428 13.68 41.74 17.00
CA ASP A 428 12.80 42.47 17.92
C ASP A 428 12.07 41.53 18.89
N ALA A 429 11.57 40.39 18.39
CA ALA A 429 10.94 39.36 19.22
C ALA A 429 11.91 38.70 20.22
N PHE A 430 13.20 38.60 19.87
CA PHE A 430 14.22 38.08 20.78
C PHE A 430 14.59 39.12 21.86
N THR A 431 14.62 40.40 21.51
CA THR A 431 15.00 41.49 22.41
C THR A 431 13.92 41.78 23.46
N GLU A 432 12.62 41.74 23.12
CA GLU A 432 11.52 41.83 24.09
C GLU A 432 11.56 40.69 25.13
N SER A 433 11.95 39.48 24.72
CA SER A 433 12.05 38.32 25.61
C SER A 433 13.20 38.40 26.62
N VAL A 434 14.26 39.17 26.28
CA VAL A 434 15.45 39.38 27.13
C VAL A 434 15.27 40.57 28.07
N VAL A 435 14.57 41.63 27.63
CA VAL A 435 14.26 42.80 28.48
C VAL A 435 13.27 42.44 29.60
N SER A 436 12.28 41.56 29.34
CA SER A 436 11.35 41.09 30.38
C SER A 436 11.98 40.21 31.47
N ARG A 437 13.21 39.68 31.27
CA ARG A 437 13.93 38.90 32.30
C ARG A 437 14.83 39.74 33.21
N ARG A 438 15.05 41.02 32.91
CA ARG A 438 16.02 41.88 33.62
C ARG A 438 15.40 42.82 34.66
N SER A 439 14.07 42.86 34.82
CA SER A 439 13.36 43.76 35.75
C SER A 439 12.94 43.15 37.10
N LEU A 440 13.50 42.01 37.50
CA LEU A 440 13.31 41.46 38.85
C LEU A 440 14.65 41.49 39.60
N ALA A 441 14.91 42.62 40.26
CA ALA A 441 15.92 42.77 41.31
C ALA A 441 15.30 42.38 42.69
N PRO A 442 16.12 42.07 43.71
CA PRO A 442 15.73 41.24 44.84
C PRO A 442 14.87 41.98 45.86
N ALA A 443 13.92 41.26 46.47
CA ALA A 443 13.24 41.73 47.67
C ALA A 443 14.18 41.53 48.87
N ASN A 444 14.39 42.61 49.62
CA ASN A 444 15.09 42.60 50.90
C ASN A 444 14.24 41.85 51.93
N ASP A 445 14.93 41.03 52.72
CA ASP A 445 14.54 40.64 54.07
C ASP A 445 14.55 41.89 54.96
N ASP A 446 13.54 42.03 55.83
CA ASP A 446 13.63 42.63 57.18
C ASP A 446 12.28 42.40 57.89
N ASP A 447 12.36 41.52 58.90
CA ASP A 447 11.83 41.61 60.26
C ASP A 447 10.34 41.62 60.65
N ASP A 448 10.19 41.00 61.83
CA ASP A 448 9.15 41.00 62.86
C ASP A 448 7.99 39.99 62.72
N ASP A 449 8.03 38.90 63.49
CA ASP A 449 7.44 38.74 64.87
C ASP A 449 5.90 38.72 64.80
N GLU A 450 5.14 37.89 65.49
CA GLU A 450 5.29 37.11 66.71
C GLU A 450 3.99 36.28 66.82
N THR A 451 3.98 35.20 67.63
CA THR A 451 2.78 34.59 68.28
C THR A 451 1.68 33.96 67.40
N GLU A 452 0.91 32.95 67.81
CA GLU A 452 0.86 31.91 68.85
C GLU A 452 -0.44 31.15 68.49
N THR A 453 -0.50 29.83 68.70
CA THR A 453 -1.72 29.02 69.00
C THR A 453 -2.87 29.05 67.96
N GLU A 454 -3.52 27.95 67.59
CA GLU A 454 -3.87 26.69 68.25
C GLU A 454 -4.21 25.65 67.16
#